data_AF-A0AAU8MR34-F1
#
_entry.id   AF-A0AAU8MR34-F1
#
_cell.length_a   1.000
_cell.length_b   1.000
_cell.length_c   1.000
_cell.angle_alpha   90.00
_cell.angle_beta   90.00
_cell.angle_gamma   90.00
#
_symmetry.space_group_name_H-M   'P 1'
#
loop_
_entity.id
_entity.type
_entity.pdbx_description
1 polymer ?
#
loop_
_entity_poly.entity_id
_entity_poly.type
_entity_poly.pdbx_seq_one_letter_code
_entity_poly.pdbx_strand_id
1 'polypeptide(L)'
;MSNYLPEQLLHIGHFTLDLYPYVSQPDPQEGSTAIQYGGDFKSSYAPLPARNKLGLVQLIFPQTKVFEQTKPNAWNVDKRAPDTGQSQFMAQCLYGSDNGRIANSKFDGPQRHLGADLCWLVDTPREFCKNIAPNLVSTATLTKFANYAVDLVTGKFVNAGMLWGYYVLPPGGAHQPYTLYVQPPQETRLRDSNEHIKAIADFLKTTADKVKSNIG
;
A
#
# COMPACT_ATOMS: atom_id res chain seq x y z
N MET A 1 -21.89 -6.00 -13.43
CA MET A 1 -21.10 -7.04 -12.74
C MET A 1 -20.08 -6.36 -11.83
N SER A 2 -19.65 -7.01 -10.76
CA SER A 2 -18.62 -6.44 -9.87
C SER A 2 -17.24 -6.54 -10.52
N ASN A 3 -16.45 -5.47 -10.48
CA ASN A 3 -15.05 -5.47 -10.95
C ASN A 3 -14.07 -6.06 -9.92
N TYR A 4 -14.59 -6.56 -8.78
CA TYR A 4 -13.79 -7.23 -7.77
C TYR A 4 -13.55 -8.69 -8.14
N LEU A 5 -12.32 -9.13 -7.95
CA LEU A 5 -11.93 -10.53 -7.98
C LEU A 5 -12.19 -11.17 -6.60
N PRO A 6 -12.11 -12.51 -6.48
CA PRO A 6 -12.21 -13.19 -5.19
C PRO A 6 -11.24 -12.60 -4.16
N GLU A 7 -11.74 -12.49 -2.92
CA GLU A 7 -10.95 -12.10 -1.75
C GLU A 7 -9.73 -13.02 -1.57
N GLN A 8 -8.62 -12.43 -1.14
CA GLN A 8 -7.39 -13.15 -0.81
C GLN A 8 -6.98 -12.78 0.60
N LEU A 9 -6.92 -13.80 1.47
CA LEU A 9 -6.36 -13.67 2.81
C LEU A 9 -4.95 -14.26 2.83
N LEU A 10 -3.96 -13.40 3.05
CA LEU A 10 -2.55 -13.76 2.94
C LEU A 10 -1.83 -13.46 4.26
N HIS A 11 -0.94 -14.36 4.68
CA HIS A 11 -0.21 -14.26 5.94
C HIS A 11 1.30 -14.35 5.72
N ILE A 12 2.07 -13.51 6.43
CA ILE A 12 3.53 -13.58 6.43
C ILE A 12 4.08 -13.06 7.76
N GLY A 13 4.87 -13.87 8.47
CA GLY A 13 5.32 -13.56 9.83
C GLY A 13 4.14 -13.16 10.74
N HIS A 14 4.19 -11.94 11.27
CA HIS A 14 3.14 -11.35 12.11
C HIS A 14 2.14 -10.47 11.35
N PHE A 15 2.25 -10.43 10.01
CA PHE A 15 1.37 -9.64 9.15
C PHE A 15 0.25 -10.49 8.56
N THR A 16 -0.91 -9.85 8.40
CA THR A 16 -2.04 -10.36 7.64
C THR A 16 -2.50 -9.31 6.64
N LEU A 17 -2.74 -9.73 5.41
CA LEU A 17 -3.29 -8.93 4.32
C LEU A 17 -4.63 -9.56 3.90
N ASP A 18 -5.72 -8.88 4.23
CA ASP A 18 -7.06 -9.14 3.69
C ASP A 18 -7.25 -8.23 2.47
N LEU A 19 -7.25 -8.82 1.27
CA LEU A 19 -7.20 -8.11 0.00
C LEU A 19 -8.42 -8.45 -0.87
N TYR A 20 -9.05 -7.41 -1.38
CA TYR A 20 -10.09 -7.44 -2.41
C TYR A 20 -9.50 -6.86 -3.70
N PRO A 21 -8.96 -7.73 -4.60
CA PRO A 21 -8.36 -7.27 -5.83
C PRO A 21 -9.43 -6.70 -6.76
N TYR A 22 -9.07 -5.68 -7.53
CA TYR A 22 -9.98 -4.97 -8.42
C TYR A 22 -9.34 -4.77 -9.79
N VAL A 23 -10.12 -5.05 -10.84
CA VAL A 23 -9.75 -4.72 -12.21
C VAL A 23 -11.01 -4.46 -13.03
N SER A 24 -11.14 -3.24 -13.55
CA SER A 24 -12.20 -2.91 -14.50
C SER A 24 -11.87 -3.47 -15.87
N GLN A 25 -12.90 -3.74 -16.67
CA GLN A 25 -12.73 -4.00 -18.09
C GLN A 25 -12.79 -2.67 -18.85
N PRO A 26 -12.09 -2.53 -19.99
CA PRO A 26 -12.26 -1.37 -20.85
C PRO A 26 -13.72 -1.24 -21.29
N ASP A 27 -14.27 -0.02 -21.27
CA ASP A 27 -15.60 0.27 -21.82
C ASP A 27 -15.46 0.89 -23.22
N PRO A 28 -15.82 0.15 -24.30
CA PRO A 28 -15.77 0.67 -25.66
C PRO A 28 -16.69 1.88 -25.89
N GLN A 29 -17.77 2.04 -25.12
CA GLN A 29 -18.74 3.13 -25.30
C GLN A 29 -18.22 4.48 -24.77
N GLU A 30 -17.32 4.47 -23.79
CA GLU A 30 -16.72 5.69 -23.25
C GLU A 30 -15.54 6.20 -24.10
N GLY A 31 -15.22 5.54 -25.22
CA GLY A 31 -14.08 5.89 -26.08
C GLY A 31 -12.72 5.77 -25.38
N SER A 32 -12.71 5.27 -24.14
CA SER A 32 -11.53 5.13 -23.31
C SER A 32 -11.15 3.65 -23.21
N THR A 33 -10.01 3.30 -23.78
CA THR A 33 -9.38 2.00 -23.56
C THR A 33 -8.59 2.03 -22.25
N ALA A 34 -9.25 2.41 -21.16
CA ALA A 34 -8.62 2.51 -19.85
C ALA A 34 -9.04 1.34 -18.97
N ILE A 35 -8.10 0.88 -18.15
CA ILE A 35 -8.35 -0.05 -17.06
C ILE A 35 -8.01 0.65 -15.77
N GLN A 36 -8.95 0.61 -14.84
CA GLN A 36 -8.70 0.89 -13.45
C GLN A 36 -8.37 -0.43 -12.76
N TYR A 37 -7.25 -0.47 -12.04
CA TYR A 37 -6.79 -1.68 -11.37
C TYR A 37 -6.25 -1.35 -9.98
N GLY A 38 -6.25 -2.32 -9.08
CA GLY A 38 -5.67 -2.18 -7.75
C GLY A 38 -6.25 -3.16 -6.76
N GLY A 39 -6.30 -2.75 -5.50
CA GLY A 39 -6.87 -3.58 -4.44
C GLY A 39 -7.38 -2.74 -3.31
N ASP A 40 -8.51 -3.14 -2.73
CA ASP A 40 -8.91 -2.64 -1.42
C ASP A 40 -8.40 -3.62 -0.39
N PHE A 41 -7.71 -3.16 0.64
CA PHE A 41 -7.12 -4.08 1.61
C PHE A 41 -7.13 -3.56 3.03
N LYS A 42 -7.09 -4.52 3.95
CA LYS A 42 -6.75 -4.31 5.35
C LYS A 42 -5.43 -5.02 5.65
N SER A 43 -4.41 -4.23 5.98
CA SER A 43 -3.11 -4.74 6.44
C SER A 43 -3.07 -4.68 7.96
N SER A 44 -2.73 -5.79 8.60
CA SER A 44 -2.72 -5.91 10.07
C SER A 44 -1.39 -6.48 10.54
N TYR A 45 -0.94 -6.07 11.73
CA TYR A 45 0.24 -6.59 12.40
C TYR A 45 -0.07 -6.92 13.86
N ALA A 46 0.21 -8.16 14.26
CA ALA A 46 -0.03 -8.68 15.60
C ALA A 46 1.28 -9.22 16.20
N PRO A 47 2.02 -8.44 17.02
CA PRO A 47 3.27 -8.89 17.61
C PRO A 47 3.05 -10.01 18.65
N LEU A 48 4.01 -10.93 18.74
CA LEU A 48 4.09 -11.91 19.84
C LEU A 48 5.49 -11.88 20.46
N PRO A 49 5.65 -11.54 21.76
CA PRO A 49 4.61 -11.07 22.69
C PRO A 49 4.06 -9.68 22.31
N ALA A 50 2.91 -9.31 22.91
CA ALA A 50 2.36 -7.97 22.78
C ALA A 50 3.40 -6.90 23.15
N ARG A 51 3.35 -5.75 22.46
CA ARG A 51 4.30 -4.63 22.63
C ARG A 51 3.61 -3.40 23.19
N ASN A 52 4.31 -2.26 23.21
CA ASN A 52 3.68 -0.95 23.41
C ASN A 52 2.69 -0.64 22.29
N LYS A 53 1.91 0.44 22.41
CA LYS A 53 1.01 0.92 21.36
C LYS A 53 1.76 1.06 20.02
N LEU A 54 1.32 0.30 19.00
CA LEU A 54 1.90 0.27 17.67
C LEU A 54 1.01 0.98 16.65
N GLY A 55 1.61 1.34 15.52
CA GLY A 55 0.91 1.71 14.29
C GLY A 55 1.59 1.14 13.05
N LEU A 56 0.92 1.25 11.90
CA LEU A 56 1.47 0.83 10.62
C LEU A 56 1.87 2.04 9.77
N VAL A 57 3.05 1.95 9.18
CA VAL A 57 3.53 2.82 8.11
C VAL A 57 3.43 2.06 6.80
N GLN A 58 2.93 2.73 5.77
CA GLN A 58 2.86 2.20 4.42
C GLN A 58 3.78 2.98 3.50
N LEU A 59 4.60 2.26 2.75
CA LEU A 59 5.27 2.77 1.57
C LEU A 59 4.55 2.25 0.34
N ILE A 60 4.56 3.04 -0.73
CA ILE A 60 4.02 2.69 -2.04
C ILE A 60 5.05 2.94 -3.14
N PHE A 61 5.12 2.03 -4.11
CA PHE A 61 5.76 2.22 -5.41
C PHE A 61 4.64 2.34 -6.46
N PRO A 62 4.19 3.56 -6.79
CA PRO A 62 3.00 3.77 -7.62
C PRO A 62 3.36 3.97 -9.09
N GLN A 63 2.38 3.71 -9.95
CA GLN A 63 2.50 3.95 -11.39
C GLN A 63 1.96 5.32 -11.80
N THR A 64 0.99 5.84 -11.05
CA THR A 64 0.43 7.18 -11.29
C THR A 64 0.66 8.11 -10.11
N LYS A 65 0.60 9.41 -10.40
CA LYS A 65 0.71 10.46 -9.38
C LYS A 65 -0.68 10.79 -8.84
N VAL A 66 -1.09 10.12 -7.76
CA VAL A 66 -2.39 10.35 -7.11
C VAL A 66 -2.34 11.55 -6.13
N PHE A 67 -1.24 11.69 -5.38
CA PHE A 67 -1.02 12.82 -4.48
C PHE A 67 0.14 13.72 -4.94
N GLU A 68 0.15 14.98 -4.50
CA GLU A 68 1.16 15.96 -4.92
C GLU A 68 2.59 15.52 -4.55
N GLN A 69 2.76 14.92 -3.38
CA GLN A 69 4.03 14.41 -2.87
C GLN A 69 4.50 13.11 -3.53
N THR A 70 3.61 12.40 -4.22
CA THR A 70 3.90 11.08 -4.79
C THR A 70 4.76 11.21 -6.05
N LYS A 71 5.86 10.46 -6.09
CA LYS A 71 6.72 10.28 -7.26
C LYS A 71 6.42 8.92 -7.91
N PRO A 72 5.84 8.89 -9.13
CA PRO A 72 5.66 7.65 -9.87
C PRO A 72 6.99 6.92 -10.08
N ASN A 73 6.95 5.58 -10.12
CA ASN A 73 8.12 4.72 -10.32
C ASN A 73 9.24 4.90 -9.27
N ALA A 74 8.88 5.34 -8.07
CA ALA A 74 9.76 5.45 -6.93
C ALA A 74 9.01 5.07 -5.65
N TRP A 75 9.74 4.64 -4.63
CA TRP A 75 9.15 4.44 -3.31
C TRP A 75 8.80 5.78 -2.66
N ASN A 76 7.60 5.85 -2.09
CA ASN A 76 7.09 7.00 -1.36
C ASN A 76 6.50 6.53 -0.03
N VAL A 77 6.52 7.40 0.99
CA VAL A 77 5.61 7.21 2.13
C VAL A 77 4.20 7.49 1.62
N ASP A 78 3.38 6.44 1.64
CA ASP A 78 1.99 6.54 1.27
C ASP A 78 1.24 7.15 2.45
N LYS A 79 1.16 8.47 2.50
CA LYS A 79 0.53 9.22 3.60
C LYS A 79 -0.72 9.93 3.11
N ARG A 80 -1.82 9.78 3.87
CA ARG A 80 -3.02 10.63 3.79
C ARG A 80 -2.84 11.88 4.69
N ALA A 81 -3.11 13.09 4.18
CA ALA A 81 -3.00 14.33 4.94
C ALA A 81 -4.13 14.50 5.99
N PRO A 82 -3.92 15.21 7.13
CA PRO A 82 -2.87 14.93 8.10
C PRO A 82 -3.39 14.84 9.55
N ASP A 83 -2.88 13.86 10.30
CA ASP A 83 -2.52 14.12 11.70
C ASP A 83 -1.22 14.93 11.71
N THR A 84 -1.31 16.22 12.04
CA THR A 84 -0.16 17.11 12.23
C THR A 84 0.37 17.12 13.66
N GLY A 85 -0.29 16.40 14.58
CA GLY A 85 0.00 16.44 16.02
C GLY A 85 0.92 15.33 16.56
N GLN A 86 1.47 14.46 15.72
CA GLN A 86 2.35 13.38 16.20
C GLN A 86 3.71 13.94 16.61
N SER A 87 4.03 13.87 17.90
CA SER A 87 5.28 14.37 18.45
C SER A 87 6.45 13.41 18.22
N GLN A 88 6.19 12.11 18.09
CA GLN A 88 7.22 11.12 17.79
C GLN A 88 7.62 11.17 16.31
N PHE A 89 8.93 11.27 16.06
CA PHE A 89 9.52 11.51 14.75
C PHE A 89 9.03 10.54 13.66
N MET A 90 9.06 9.23 13.94
CA MET A 90 8.63 8.21 12.96
C MET A 90 7.11 8.04 12.87
N ALA A 91 6.35 8.45 13.90
CA ALA A 91 4.88 8.39 13.88
C ALA A 91 4.27 9.39 12.87
N GLN A 92 5.07 10.35 12.38
CA GLN A 92 4.66 11.26 11.31
C GLN A 92 4.43 10.55 9.95
N CYS A 93 4.92 9.32 9.79
CA CYS A 93 4.73 8.48 8.61
C CYS A 93 3.49 7.56 8.69
N LEU A 94 2.71 7.60 9.77
CA LEU A 94 1.51 6.77 9.89
C LEU A 94 0.53 7.04 8.73
N TYR A 95 -0.05 5.96 8.20
CA TYR A 95 -1.08 6.03 7.17
C TYR A 95 -2.49 5.91 7.78
N GLY A 96 -3.48 6.41 7.05
CA GLY A 96 -4.88 6.40 7.46
C GLY A 96 -5.21 7.48 8.49
N SER A 97 -6.48 7.84 8.55
CA SER A 97 -7.06 8.70 9.60
C SER A 97 -8.26 7.97 10.20
N ASP A 98 -8.73 8.40 11.37
CA ASP A 98 -9.88 7.75 12.01
C ASP A 98 -11.19 7.96 11.23
N ASN A 99 -11.20 8.87 10.24
CA ASN A 99 -12.39 9.23 9.47
C ASN A 99 -12.04 9.62 8.04
N GLY A 100 -12.47 8.80 7.08
CA GLY A 100 -12.82 9.34 5.78
C GLY A 100 -13.16 8.28 4.74
N ARG A 101 -14.30 8.48 4.09
CA ARG A 101 -14.88 7.58 3.09
C ARG A 101 -14.21 7.68 1.73
N ILE A 102 -14.16 6.56 1.01
CA ILE A 102 -13.86 6.49 -0.42
C ILE A 102 -15.05 5.87 -1.15
N ALA A 103 -15.58 6.59 -2.13
CA ALA A 103 -16.67 6.11 -2.97
C ALA A 103 -16.23 4.88 -3.79
N ASN A 104 -17.13 3.92 -3.97
CA ASN A 104 -16.90 2.71 -4.78
C ASN A 104 -15.74 1.82 -4.29
N SER A 105 -15.56 1.71 -2.96
CA SER A 105 -14.58 0.80 -2.34
C SER A 105 -15.26 -0.20 -1.40
N LYS A 106 -14.56 -1.29 -1.05
CA LYS A 106 -15.02 -2.33 -0.11
C LYS A 106 -15.07 -1.87 1.33
N PHE A 107 -14.29 -0.85 1.66
CA PHE A 107 -14.18 -0.27 2.99
C PHE A 107 -14.67 1.17 2.97
N ASP A 108 -14.99 1.73 4.13
CA ASP A 108 -15.36 3.15 4.27
C ASP A 108 -14.12 4.08 4.21
N GLY A 109 -13.22 3.85 3.23
CA GLY A 109 -11.98 4.59 2.97
C GLY A 109 -10.80 4.28 3.90
N PRO A 110 -9.70 5.08 3.84
CA PRO A 110 -8.47 4.77 4.53
C PRO A 110 -8.62 5.01 6.02
N GLN A 111 -8.55 3.93 6.77
CA GLN A 111 -8.74 3.87 8.21
C GLN A 111 -7.50 3.28 8.87
N ARG A 112 -7.36 3.49 10.17
CA ARG A 112 -6.34 2.79 10.94
C ARG A 112 -6.81 2.49 12.34
N HIS A 113 -6.10 1.56 12.97
CA HIS A 113 -6.18 1.28 14.39
C HIS A 113 -4.78 1.16 14.96
N LEU A 114 -4.62 1.75 16.14
CA LEU A 114 -3.38 1.76 16.89
C LEU A 114 -3.58 0.97 18.19
N GLY A 115 -2.79 -0.09 18.39
CA GLY A 115 -2.95 -1.02 19.51
C GLY A 115 -1.66 -1.74 19.87
N ALA A 116 -1.63 -2.36 21.04
CA ALA A 116 -0.46 -3.01 21.63
C ALA A 116 -0.26 -4.47 21.15
N ASP A 117 -1.39 -5.14 20.98
CA ASP A 117 -1.58 -6.53 20.55
C ASP A 117 -1.94 -6.64 19.06
N LEU A 118 -2.55 -5.59 18.51
CA LEU A 118 -2.93 -5.48 17.11
C LEU A 118 -2.89 -4.02 16.65
N CYS A 119 -2.27 -3.77 15.51
CA CYS A 119 -2.49 -2.55 14.75
C CYS A 119 -2.87 -2.90 13.32
N TRP A 120 -3.65 -2.04 12.67
CA TRP A 120 -4.05 -2.25 11.29
C TRP A 120 -4.28 -0.93 10.56
N LEU A 121 -4.22 -0.99 9.23
CA LEU A 121 -4.66 0.08 8.35
C LEU A 121 -5.53 -0.52 7.25
N VAL A 122 -6.40 0.31 6.69
CA VAL A 122 -7.17 0.04 5.49
C VAL A 122 -6.72 1.02 4.43
N ASP A 123 -6.60 0.55 3.21
CA ASP A 123 -6.34 1.38 2.05
C ASP A 123 -7.06 0.85 0.81
N THR A 124 -7.29 1.73 -0.16
CA THR A 124 -8.03 1.41 -1.39
C THR A 124 -7.34 2.01 -2.63
N PRO A 125 -6.04 1.74 -2.85
CA PRO A 125 -5.31 2.31 -3.96
C PRO A 125 -5.88 1.80 -5.29
N ARG A 126 -6.18 2.75 -6.17
CA ARG A 126 -6.61 2.52 -7.54
C ARG A 126 -5.70 3.26 -8.49
N GLU A 127 -5.13 2.51 -9.41
CA GLU A 127 -4.27 3.00 -10.49
C GLU A 127 -5.05 2.98 -11.80
N PHE A 128 -4.59 3.79 -12.76
CA PHE A 128 -5.18 3.82 -14.10
C PHE A 128 -4.12 3.50 -15.14
N CYS A 129 -4.44 2.54 -16.01
CA CYS A 129 -3.71 2.27 -17.23
C CYS A 129 -4.54 2.80 -18.39
N LYS A 130 -4.06 3.82 -19.10
CA LYS A 130 -4.72 4.42 -20.27
C LYS A 130 -4.10 3.88 -21.57
N ASN A 131 -4.81 4.07 -22.69
CA ASN A 131 -4.33 3.76 -24.05
C ASN A 131 -3.99 2.27 -24.26
N ILE A 132 -4.82 1.40 -23.71
CA ILE A 132 -4.68 -0.05 -23.84
C ILE A 132 -5.14 -0.44 -25.25
N ALA A 133 -4.30 -1.12 -26.02
CA ALA A 133 -4.74 -1.74 -27.28
C ALA A 133 -5.40 -3.09 -26.96
N PRO A 134 -6.34 -3.58 -27.79
CA PRO A 134 -6.96 -4.89 -27.58
C PRO A 134 -5.88 -5.96 -27.36
N ASN A 135 -5.93 -6.65 -26.22
CA ASN A 135 -4.98 -7.71 -25.82
C ASN A 135 -3.55 -7.26 -25.47
N LEU A 136 -3.29 -5.97 -25.24
CA LEU A 136 -1.96 -5.47 -24.89
C LEU A 136 -1.99 -4.58 -23.64
N VAL A 137 -1.11 -4.86 -22.68
CA VAL A 137 -0.75 -3.92 -21.61
C VAL A 137 0.62 -3.36 -21.98
N SER A 138 0.65 -2.17 -22.58
CA SER A 138 1.88 -1.54 -23.12
C SER A 138 2.66 -0.73 -22.08
N THR A 139 2.09 -0.50 -20.90
CA THR A 139 2.67 0.28 -19.81
C THR A 139 2.93 -0.60 -18.59
N ALA A 140 3.88 -0.19 -17.75
CA ALA A 140 4.09 -0.84 -16.47
C ALA A 140 2.85 -0.67 -15.58
N THR A 141 2.37 -1.77 -15.01
CA THR A 141 1.21 -1.79 -14.11
C THR A 141 1.57 -2.28 -12.71
N LEU A 142 2.86 -2.40 -12.42
CA LEU A 142 3.34 -2.96 -11.17
C LEU A 142 3.29 -1.93 -10.05
N THR A 143 2.31 -2.05 -9.17
CA THR A 143 2.26 -1.29 -7.92
C THR A 143 2.70 -2.17 -6.77
N LYS A 144 3.57 -1.64 -5.90
CA LYS A 144 4.06 -2.36 -4.72
C LYS A 144 3.82 -1.58 -3.45
N PHE A 145 3.73 -2.31 -2.35
CA PHE A 145 3.55 -1.78 -1.01
C PHE A 145 4.55 -2.42 -0.07
N ALA A 146 5.09 -1.63 0.86
CA ALA A 146 5.83 -2.14 1.99
C ALA A 146 5.19 -1.62 3.28
N ASN A 147 4.73 -2.53 4.13
CA ASN A 147 4.13 -2.20 5.41
C ASN A 147 5.12 -2.52 6.54
N TYR A 148 5.29 -1.57 7.46
CA TYR A 148 6.14 -1.72 8.63
C TYR A 148 5.40 -1.28 9.89
N ALA A 149 5.68 -1.93 11.01
CA ALA A 149 5.18 -1.48 12.30
C ALA A 149 6.11 -0.44 12.92
N VAL A 150 5.53 0.54 13.62
CA VAL A 150 6.24 1.53 14.43
C VAL A 150 5.70 1.50 15.86
N ASP A 151 6.60 1.47 16.84
CA ASP A 151 6.28 1.60 18.25
C ASP A 151 6.10 3.08 18.59
N LEU A 152 4.90 3.46 19.02
CA LEU A 152 4.52 4.85 19.26
C LEU A 152 5.02 5.38 20.61
N VAL A 153 5.44 4.51 21.52
CA VAL A 153 6.04 4.91 22.80
C VAL A 153 7.50 5.25 22.60
N THR A 154 8.24 4.41 21.88
CA THR A 154 9.68 4.61 21.62
C THR A 154 9.97 5.45 20.38
N GLY A 155 9.00 5.57 19.47
CA GLY A 155 9.17 6.20 18.16
C GLY A 155 10.03 5.40 17.18
N LYS A 156 10.29 4.11 17.45
CA LYS A 156 11.16 3.27 16.62
C LYS A 156 10.35 2.34 15.71
N PHE A 157 10.85 2.13 14.50
CA PHE A 157 10.36 1.07 13.64
C PHE A 157 10.68 -0.30 14.23
N VAL A 158 9.72 -1.20 14.17
CA VAL A 158 9.99 -2.63 14.34
C VAL A 158 10.70 -3.10 13.08
N ASN A 159 11.81 -3.82 13.22
CA ASN A 159 12.56 -4.34 12.08
C ASN A 159 11.91 -5.60 11.46
N ALA A 160 10.63 -5.51 11.17
CA ALA A 160 9.82 -6.51 10.49
C ALA A 160 8.81 -5.79 9.59
N GLY A 161 8.60 -6.31 8.40
CA GLY A 161 7.70 -5.74 7.42
C GLY A 161 7.20 -6.78 6.42
N MET A 162 6.20 -6.37 5.66
CA MET A 162 5.60 -7.13 4.57
C MET A 162 5.74 -6.34 3.27
N LEU A 163 6.33 -6.96 2.25
CA LEU A 163 6.41 -6.45 0.88
C LEU A 163 5.43 -7.23 0.00
N TRP A 164 4.58 -6.53 -0.74
CA TRP A 164 3.64 -7.16 -1.67
C TRP A 164 3.32 -6.21 -2.82
N GLY A 165 2.54 -6.66 -3.80
CA GLY A 165 2.16 -5.82 -4.93
C GLY A 165 1.19 -6.51 -5.87
N TYR A 166 0.81 -5.80 -6.94
CA TYR A 166 -0.03 -6.33 -7.99
C TYR A 166 0.35 -5.74 -9.35
N TYR A 167 -0.04 -6.44 -10.41
CA TYR A 167 0.05 -5.93 -11.77
C TYR A 167 -1.05 -6.53 -12.65
N VAL A 168 -1.36 -5.87 -13.76
CA VAL A 168 -2.38 -6.31 -14.71
C VAL A 168 -1.77 -7.31 -15.69
N LEU A 169 -2.45 -8.44 -15.88
CA LEU A 169 -2.14 -9.38 -16.95
C LEU A 169 -3.00 -9.07 -18.18
N PRO A 170 -2.42 -9.07 -19.40
CA PRO A 170 -3.22 -8.99 -20.61
C PRO A 170 -4.16 -10.21 -20.71
N PRO A 171 -5.28 -10.09 -21.43
CA PRO A 171 -6.18 -11.21 -21.65
C PRO A 171 -5.49 -12.32 -22.46
N GLY A 172 -5.76 -13.58 -22.13
CA GLY A 172 -5.22 -14.76 -22.83
C GLY A 172 -5.84 -15.01 -24.22
N GLY A 173 -6.68 -14.10 -24.71
CA GLY A 173 -7.37 -14.15 -26.00
C GLY A 173 -8.40 -13.02 -26.13
N ALA A 174 -8.90 -12.78 -27.35
CA ALA A 174 -9.74 -11.62 -27.68
C ALA A 174 -11.07 -11.49 -26.90
N HIS A 175 -11.49 -12.54 -26.20
CA HIS A 175 -12.73 -12.58 -25.40
C HIS A 175 -12.49 -12.82 -23.91
N GLN A 176 -11.22 -12.90 -23.48
CA GLN A 176 -10.92 -13.04 -22.05
C GLN A 176 -10.82 -11.66 -21.40
N PRO A 177 -11.23 -11.52 -20.12
CA PRO A 177 -11.07 -10.28 -19.39
C PRO A 177 -9.60 -10.05 -19.03
N TYR A 178 -9.24 -8.78 -18.80
CA TYR A 178 -8.03 -8.46 -18.07
C TYR A 178 -8.15 -8.97 -16.64
N THR A 179 -7.05 -9.47 -16.11
CA THR A 179 -6.99 -9.99 -14.74
C THR A 179 -5.92 -9.24 -13.96
N LEU A 180 -6.02 -9.26 -12.63
CA LEU A 180 -5.00 -8.76 -11.74
C LEU A 180 -4.23 -9.93 -11.16
N TYR A 181 -2.91 -9.92 -11.33
CA TYR A 181 -2.04 -10.80 -10.57
C TYR A 181 -1.61 -10.12 -9.29
N VAL A 182 -1.84 -10.77 -8.16
CA VAL A 182 -1.34 -10.35 -6.84
C VAL A 182 -0.04 -11.09 -6.58
N GLN A 183 1.04 -10.37 -6.36
CA GLN A 183 2.31 -10.95 -5.95
C GLN A 183 2.19 -11.45 -4.50
N PRO A 184 2.51 -12.72 -4.23
CA PRO A 184 2.52 -13.23 -2.86
C PRO A 184 3.38 -12.37 -1.94
N PRO A 185 2.93 -12.08 -0.71
CA PRO A 185 3.68 -11.24 0.21
C PRO A 185 4.99 -11.91 0.63
N GLN A 186 6.01 -11.10 0.84
CA GLN A 186 7.34 -11.51 1.29
C GLN A 186 7.71 -10.78 2.57
N GLU A 187 8.43 -11.46 3.45
CA GLU A 187 9.06 -10.79 4.59
C GLU A 187 10.08 -9.77 4.09
N THR A 188 10.08 -8.60 4.73
CA THR A 188 11.09 -7.59 4.50
C THR A 188 11.51 -6.96 5.81
N ARG A 189 12.68 -6.33 5.83
CA ARG A 189 13.23 -5.63 6.99
C ARG A 189 13.66 -4.25 6.53
N LEU A 190 13.24 -3.21 7.27
CA LEU A 190 13.53 -1.84 6.88
C LEU A 190 15.04 -1.59 6.77
N ARG A 191 15.84 -2.19 7.67
CA ARG A 191 17.31 -2.02 7.66
C ARG A 191 17.99 -2.53 6.39
N ASP A 192 17.35 -3.46 5.67
CA ASP A 192 17.90 -4.12 4.50
C ASP A 192 17.49 -3.41 3.19
N SER A 193 16.65 -2.36 3.25
CA SER A 193 16.18 -1.63 2.07
C SER A 193 16.56 -0.15 2.09
N ASN A 194 17.64 0.18 1.37
CA ASN A 194 18.08 1.56 1.19
C ASN A 194 17.01 2.43 0.49
N GLU A 195 16.23 1.87 -0.43
CA GLU A 195 15.18 2.60 -1.13
C GLU A 195 14.02 2.99 -0.20
N HIS A 196 13.61 2.07 0.68
CA HIS A 196 12.57 2.34 1.67
C HIS A 196 13.05 3.37 2.70
N ILE A 197 14.28 3.22 3.20
CA ILE A 197 14.91 4.19 4.10
C ILE A 197 14.97 5.57 3.45
N LYS A 198 15.35 5.63 2.17
CA LYS A 198 15.40 6.89 1.42
C LYS A 198 14.02 7.52 1.27
N ALA A 199 12.98 6.74 0.94
CA ALA A 199 11.62 7.25 0.83
C ALA A 199 11.13 7.89 2.14
N ILE A 200 11.41 7.24 3.27
CA ILE A 200 11.10 7.76 4.62
C ILE A 200 11.92 9.02 4.92
N ALA A 201 13.22 9.00 4.62
CA ALA A 201 14.11 10.14 4.87
C ALA A 201 13.69 11.38 4.07
N ASP A 202 13.38 11.21 2.78
CA ASP A 202 12.88 12.26 1.90
C ASP A 202 11.56 12.83 2.43
N PHE A 203 10.63 11.95 2.86
CA PHE A 203 9.34 12.36 3.42
C PHE A 203 9.49 13.17 4.71
N LEU A 204 10.33 12.72 5.64
CA LEU A 204 10.59 13.38 6.92
C LEU A 204 11.59 14.55 6.81
N LYS A 205 12.09 14.85 5.60
CA LYS A 205 13.12 15.88 5.35
C LYS A 205 14.36 15.69 6.24
N THR A 206 14.86 14.45 6.29
CA THR A 206 15.98 14.04 7.14
C THR A 206 17.02 13.19 6.39
N THR A 207 18.01 12.66 7.09
CA THR A 207 19.03 11.78 6.52
C THR A 207 18.69 10.29 6.67
N ALA A 208 19.23 9.46 5.78
CA ALA A 208 19.11 8.00 5.88
C ALA A 208 19.66 7.46 7.22
N ASP A 209 20.76 8.02 7.72
CA ASP A 209 21.36 7.61 9.00
C ASP A 209 20.43 7.92 10.18
N LYS A 210 19.71 9.04 10.14
CA LYS A 210 18.71 9.37 11.16
C LYS A 210 17.58 8.34 11.15
N VAL A 211 17.10 7.93 9.97
CA VAL A 211 16.10 6.86 9.85
C VAL A 211 16.64 5.54 10.41
N LYS A 212 17.86 5.13 10.03
CA LYS A 212 18.52 3.90 10.51
C LYS A 212 18.67 3.87 12.04
N SER A 213 18.98 5.01 12.66
CA SER A 213 19.08 5.12 14.13
C SER A 213 17.76 4.91 14.88
N ASN A 214 16.63 4.98 14.17
CA ASN A 214 15.28 4.77 14.69
C ASN A 214 14.70 3.40 14.31
N ILE A 215 15.53 2.44 13.89
CA ILE A 215 15.14 1.05 13.69
C ILE A 215 15.49 0.27 14.96
N GLY A 216 14.49 -0.41 15.53
CA GLY A 216 14.65 -1.29 16.69
C GLY A 216 15.34 -2.61 16.38
#